data_AF-A0AAV2RBZ8-F1
#
_entry.id   AF-A0AAV2RBZ8-F1
#
_cell.length_a   1.000
_cell.length_b   1.000
_cell.length_c   1.000
_cell.angle_alpha   90.00
_cell.angle_beta   90.00
_cell.angle_gamma   90.00
#
_symmetry.space_group_name_H-M   'P 1'
#
loop_
_entity.id
_entity.type
_entity.pdbx_description
1 polymer ?
#
loop_
_entity_poly.entity_id
_entity_poly.type
_entity_poly.pdbx_seq_one_letter_code
_entity_poly.pdbx_strand_id
1 'polypeptide(L)'
;TLEIKAQIETSQCSEKVISNISDGVTALQHNITEVDDNLFEILRLMPSKNCADLYNKGYNSSEPVQIFPYIGRSYDSVSVLCDEDWTIIQRSQDVQPRVNFSRPWADYVQGFGELAKEFWLGLDH
;
A
#
# COMPACT_ATOMS: atom_id res chain seq x y z
N THR A 1 6.41 51.70 38.21
CA THR A 1 7.51 51.65 39.21
C THR A 1 7.53 50.26 39.80
N LEU A 2 8.66 49.53 39.76
CA LEU A 2 8.88 48.14 40.24
C LEU A 2 7.94 47.02 39.72
N GLU A 3 6.63 47.10 39.90
CA GLU A 3 5.65 46.10 39.43
C GLU A 3 5.74 45.85 37.92
N ILE A 4 5.85 46.92 37.13
CA ILE A 4 6.00 46.82 35.67
C ILE A 4 7.28 46.06 35.29
N LYS A 5 8.38 46.20 36.05
CA LYS A 5 9.62 45.46 35.78
C LYS A 5 9.44 43.97 36.06
N ALA A 6 8.80 43.62 37.17
CA ALA A 6 8.50 42.23 37.51
C ALA A 6 7.56 41.58 36.47
N GLN A 7 6.57 42.33 35.95
CA GLN A 7 5.72 41.86 34.85
C GLN A 7 6.50 41.64 33.55
N ILE A 8 7.41 42.54 33.17
CA ILE A 8 8.27 42.38 31.99
C ILE A 8 9.17 41.15 32.12
N GLU A 9 9.81 40.97 33.27
CA GLU A 9 10.67 39.80 33.54
C GLU A 9 9.86 38.49 33.49
N THR A 10 8.63 38.50 34.02
CA THR A 10 7.71 37.36 33.95
C THR A 10 7.30 37.05 32.50
N SER A 11 6.98 38.07 31.70
CA SER A 11 6.65 37.91 30.28
C SER A 11 7.83 37.35 29.49
N GLN A 12 9.04 37.87 29.70
CA GLN A 12 10.26 37.36 29.05
C GLN A 12 10.57 35.91 29.43
N CYS A 13 10.32 35.52 30.69
CA CYS A 13 10.44 34.13 31.12
C CYS A 13 9.43 33.23 30.38
N SER A 14 8.18 33.68 30.26
CA SER A 14 7.15 32.92 29.54
C SER A 14 7.45 32.75 28.05
N GLU A 15 7.96 33.78 27.38
CA GLU A 15 8.38 33.71 25.97
C GLU A 15 9.52 32.71 25.77
N LYS A 16 10.48 32.67 26.70
CA LYS A 16 11.60 31.73 26.66
C LYS A 16 11.15 30.28 26.89
N VAL A 17 10.14 30.06 27.73
CA VAL A 17 9.54 28.73 27.90
C VAL A 17 8.81 28.32 26.62
N ILE A 18 8.04 29.22 26.02
CA ILE A 18 7.33 28.97 24.76
C ILE A 18 8.33 28.66 23.63
N SER A 19 9.43 29.41 23.52
CA SER A 19 10.45 29.16 22.49
C SER A 19 11.10 27.79 22.67
N ASN A 20 11.49 27.42 23.89
CA ASN A 20 12.09 26.11 24.16
C ASN A 20 11.12 24.96 23.85
N ILE A 21 9.83 25.13 24.16
CA ILE A 21 8.80 24.14 23.82
C ILE A 21 8.63 24.06 22.30
N SER A 22 8.58 25.20 21.59
CA SER A 22 8.46 25.26 20.14
C SER A 22 9.62 24.57 19.44
N ASP A 23 10.85 24.79 19.92
CA ASP A 23 12.05 24.12 19.40
C ASP A 23 11.96 22.60 19.63
N GLY A 24 11.53 22.19 20.82
CA GLY A 24 11.29 20.78 21.15
C GLY A 24 10.23 20.12 20.27
N VAL A 25 9.10 20.80 20.02
CA VAL A 25 8.04 20.33 19.13
C VAL A 25 8.55 20.20 17.70
N THR A 26 9.34 21.16 17.23
CA THR A 26 9.92 21.13 15.87
C THR A 26 10.87 19.95 15.71
N ALA A 27 11.72 19.70 16.71
CA ALA A 27 12.62 18.55 16.71
C ALA A 27 11.87 17.22 16.71
N LEU A 28 10.80 17.10 17.52
CA LEU A 28 9.95 15.91 17.54
C LEU A 28 9.23 15.69 16.20
N GLN A 29 8.72 16.77 15.59
CA GLN A 29 8.07 16.71 14.29
C GLN A 29 9.03 16.21 13.20
N HIS A 30 10.28 16.69 13.20
CA HIS A 30 11.31 16.21 12.28
C HIS A 30 11.57 14.71 12.43
N ASN A 31 11.68 14.22 13.67
CA ASN A 31 11.88 12.81 13.92
C ASN A 31 10.69 11.96 13.42
N ILE A 32 9.46 12.46 13.59
CA ILE A 32 8.25 11.77 13.07
C ILE A 32 8.30 11.69 11.54
N THR A 33 8.61 12.80 10.86
CA THR A 33 8.69 12.81 9.39
C THR A 33 9.76 11.86 8.88
N GLU A 34 10.91 11.78 9.56
CA GLU A 34 11.97 10.84 9.21
C GLU A 34 11.53 9.38 9.38
N VAL A 35 10.77 9.07 10.43
CA VAL A 35 10.20 7.73 10.63
C VAL A 35 9.16 7.40 9.56
N ASP A 36 8.31 8.35 9.19
CA ASP A 36 7.30 8.17 8.14
C ASP A 36 7.94 7.93 6.76
N ASP A 37 8.97 8.70 6.40
CA ASP A 37 9.72 8.52 5.16
C ASP A 37 10.40 7.15 5.11
N ASN A 38 11.04 6.75 6.21
CA ASN A 38 11.67 5.43 6.33
C ASN A 38 10.63 4.30 6.23
N LEU A 39 9.46 4.46 6.86
CA LEU A 39 8.38 3.49 6.78
C LEU A 39 7.88 3.34 5.35
N PHE A 40 7.72 4.44 4.62
CA PHE A 40 7.29 4.43 3.23
C PHE A 40 8.26 3.67 2.32
N GLU A 41 9.57 3.87 2.51
CA GLU A 41 10.60 3.13 1.76
C GLU A 41 10.61 1.63 2.12
N ILE A 42 10.41 1.28 3.40
CA ILE A 42 10.25 -0.13 3.80
C ILE A 42 9.02 -0.77 3.12
N LEU A 43 7.89 -0.06 3.06
CA LEU A 43 6.66 -0.53 2.41
C LEU A 43 6.86 -0.75 0.90
N ARG A 44 7.69 0.07 0.24
CA ARG A 44 8.05 -0.11 -1.17
C ARG A 44 8.82 -1.41 -1.43
N LEU A 45 9.69 -1.80 -0.51
CA LEU A 45 10.48 -3.03 -0.61
C LEU A 45 9.67 -4.29 -0.31
N MET A 46 8.53 -4.17 0.38
CA MET A 46 7.68 -5.33 0.64
C MET A 46 7.01 -5.83 -0.64
N PRO A 47 6.86 -7.14 -0.82
CA PRO A 47 6.11 -7.68 -1.96
C PRO A 47 4.69 -7.11 -1.99
N SER A 48 4.22 -6.74 -3.19
CA SER A 48 2.89 -6.14 -3.37
C SER A 48 1.81 -7.20 -3.15
N LYS A 49 0.77 -6.86 -2.39
CA LYS A 49 -0.28 -7.81 -2.00
C LYS A 49 -1.41 -7.91 -3.02
N ASN A 50 -1.56 -6.88 -3.85
CA ASN A 50 -2.62 -6.75 -4.84
C ASN A 50 -2.19 -5.78 -5.96
N CYS A 51 -3.06 -5.59 -6.95
CA CYS A 51 -2.78 -4.69 -8.07
C CYS A 51 -2.76 -3.20 -7.67
N ALA A 52 -3.51 -2.78 -6.64
CA ALA A 52 -3.45 -1.41 -6.14
C ALA A 52 -2.06 -1.06 -5.57
N ASP A 53 -1.43 -1.98 -4.83
CA ASP A 53 -0.06 -1.83 -4.35
C ASP A 53 0.94 -1.72 -5.51
N LEU A 54 0.74 -2.51 -6.57
CA LEU A 54 1.56 -2.44 -7.78
C LEU A 54 1.37 -1.12 -8.53
N TYR A 55 0.13 -0.67 -8.69
CA TYR A 55 -0.21 0.60 -9.33
C TYR A 55 0.44 1.78 -8.62
N ASN A 56 0.39 1.80 -7.28
CA ASN A 56 1.06 2.82 -6.45
C ASN A 56 2.59 2.79 -6.57
N LYS A 57 3.18 1.66 -6.97
CA LYS A 57 4.61 1.52 -7.30
C LYS A 57 4.92 1.85 -8.77
N GLY A 58 3.93 2.30 -9.54
CA GLY A 58 4.07 2.69 -10.94
C GLY A 58 3.95 1.54 -11.95
N TYR A 59 3.46 0.37 -11.52
CA TYR A 59 3.17 -0.73 -12.45
C TYR A 59 1.92 -0.41 -13.28
N ASN A 60 2.05 -0.40 -14.60
CA ASN A 60 0.99 -0.03 -15.54
C ASN A 60 0.88 -1.00 -16.74
N SER A 61 1.38 -2.22 -16.58
CA SER A 61 1.34 -3.24 -17.62
C SER A 61 0.12 -4.14 -17.44
N SER A 62 -0.49 -4.56 -18.54
CA SER A 62 -1.53 -5.59 -18.58
C SER A 62 -0.95 -6.99 -18.74
N GLU A 63 0.31 -7.21 -18.37
CA GLU A 63 0.93 -8.53 -18.36
C GLU A 63 0.65 -9.26 -17.03
N PRO A 64 0.63 -10.60 -17.01
CA PRO A 64 0.55 -11.35 -15.77
C PRO A 64 1.69 -11.02 -14.81
N VAL A 65 1.38 -10.81 -13.53
CA VAL A 65 2.33 -10.43 -12.48
C VAL A 65 2.09 -11.24 -11.21
N GLN A 66 3.14 -11.47 -10.42
CA GLN A 66 3.02 -12.14 -9.12
C GLN A 66 2.68 -11.12 -8.03
N ILE A 67 1.63 -11.41 -7.27
CA ILE A 67 1.30 -10.72 -6.01
C ILE A 67 1.42 -11.70 -4.84
N PHE A 68 1.53 -11.15 -3.63
CA PHE A 68 1.74 -11.91 -2.40
C PHE A 68 0.65 -11.56 -1.38
N PRO A 69 -0.59 -12.04 -1.57
CA PRO A 69 -1.76 -11.59 -0.82
C PRO A 69 -1.75 -12.06 0.64
N TYR A 70 -1.00 -13.12 0.98
CA TYR A 70 -1.05 -13.76 2.29
C TYR A 70 0.00 -13.21 3.26
N ILE A 71 -0.48 -12.54 4.31
CA ILE A 71 0.37 -12.06 5.40
C ILE A 71 0.99 -13.26 6.15
N GLY A 72 2.32 -13.25 6.32
CA GLY A 72 3.05 -14.32 7.00
C GLY A 72 3.35 -15.55 6.13
N ARG A 73 2.90 -15.57 4.87
CA ARG A 73 3.25 -16.59 3.87
C ARG A 73 3.83 -15.94 2.63
N SER A 74 4.98 -15.30 2.79
CA SER A 74 5.66 -14.51 1.76
C SER A 74 6.16 -15.31 0.55
N TYR A 75 6.02 -16.64 0.56
CA TYR A 75 6.39 -17.51 -0.56
C TYR A 75 5.17 -17.97 -1.38
N ASP A 76 3.96 -17.81 -0.86
CA ASP A 76 2.73 -18.18 -1.54
C ASP A 76 2.31 -17.01 -2.45
N SER A 77 2.81 -17.00 -3.68
CA SER A 77 2.46 -15.99 -4.68
C SER A 77 1.32 -16.44 -5.57
N VAL A 78 0.52 -15.48 -6.03
CA VAL A 78 -0.55 -15.71 -7.01
C VAL A 78 -0.25 -14.90 -8.26
N SER A 79 -0.28 -15.54 -9.42
CA SER A 79 -0.21 -14.84 -10.70
C SER A 79 -1.57 -14.22 -11.01
N VAL A 80 -1.58 -12.91 -11.23
CA VAL A 80 -2.80 -12.16 -11.52
C VAL A 80 -2.62 -11.28 -12.75
N LEU A 81 -3.72 -10.85 -13.31
CA LEU A 81 -3.76 -9.78 -14.29
C LEU A 81 -4.23 -8.50 -13.59
N CYS A 82 -3.52 -7.39 -13.84
CA CYS A 82 -3.91 -6.07 -13.35
C CYS A 82 -4.53 -5.23 -14.47
N ASP A 83 -5.58 -4.48 -14.12
CA ASP A 83 -6.10 -3.37 -14.92
C ASP A 83 -6.09 -2.14 -14.03
N GLU A 84 -5.09 -1.28 -14.21
CA GLU A 84 -4.76 -0.21 -13.27
C GLU A 84 -4.60 -0.74 -11.83
N ASP A 85 -5.43 -0.30 -10.89
CA ASP A 85 -5.44 -0.72 -9.48
C ASP A 85 -6.30 -1.99 -9.23
N TRP A 86 -6.97 -2.52 -10.25
CA TRP A 86 -7.87 -3.67 -10.13
C TRP A 86 -7.14 -5.00 -10.34
N THR A 87 -7.36 -5.93 -9.42
CA THR A 87 -7.00 -7.34 -9.60
C THR A 87 -8.13 -8.06 -10.32
N ILE A 88 -7.86 -8.52 -11.55
CA ILE A 88 -8.87 -9.22 -12.35
C ILE A 88 -8.99 -10.67 -11.86
N ILE A 89 -10.16 -11.01 -11.31
CA ILE A 89 -10.46 -12.36 -10.80
C ILE A 89 -11.09 -13.27 -11.86
N GLN A 90 -11.67 -12.68 -12.91
CA GLN A 90 -12.28 -13.39 -14.03
C GLN A 90 -12.18 -12.50 -15.27
N ARG A 91 -11.83 -13.10 -16.42
CA ARG A 91 -11.87 -12.44 -17.72
C ARG A 91 -12.56 -13.36 -18.73
N SER A 92 -13.58 -12.84 -19.41
CA SER A 92 -14.15 -13.47 -20.60
C SER A 92 -14.06 -12.49 -21.77
N GLN A 93 -13.65 -13.00 -22.93
CA GLN A 93 -13.39 -12.22 -24.13
C GLN A 93 -13.72 -13.03 -25.38
N ASP A 94 -13.97 -12.33 -26.48
CA ASP A 94 -14.22 -12.96 -27.77
C ASP A 94 -12.90 -13.37 -28.46
N VAL A 95 -12.17 -14.29 -27.83
CA VAL A 95 -10.90 -14.84 -28.33
C VAL A 95 -11.09 -16.32 -28.68
N GLN A 96 -10.28 -16.84 -29.62
CA GLN A 96 -10.34 -18.25 -30.00
C GLN A 96 -9.01 -18.96 -29.71
N PRO A 97 -9.03 -20.15 -29.09
CA PRO A 97 -10.20 -20.86 -28.56
C PRO A 97 -10.77 -20.19 -27.30
N ARG A 98 -12.10 -20.23 -27.13
CA ARG A 98 -12.77 -19.81 -25.89
C ARG A 98 -12.60 -20.85 -24.77
N VAL A 99 -12.61 -20.38 -23.52
CA VAL A 99 -12.61 -21.23 -22.33
C VAL A 99 -14.04 -21.69 -22.01
N ASN A 100 -14.20 -22.98 -21.72
CA ASN A 100 -15.46 -23.51 -21.18
C ASN A 100 -15.58 -23.12 -19.69
N PHE A 101 -16.60 -22.32 -19.35
CA PHE A 101 -16.93 -21.95 -17.97
C PHE A 101 -17.90 -22.93 -17.30
N SER A 102 -18.54 -23.85 -18.02
CA SER A 102 -19.37 -24.90 -17.42
C SER A 102 -18.47 -26.02 -16.90
N ARG A 103 -17.99 -25.86 -15.66
CA ARG A 103 -16.98 -26.71 -15.01
C ARG A 103 -17.44 -27.22 -13.64
N PRO A 104 -16.91 -28.36 -13.15
CA PRO A 104 -17.17 -28.83 -11.79
C PRO A 104 -16.65 -27.86 -10.72
N TRP A 105 -17.16 -28.00 -9.49
CA TRP A 105 -16.76 -27.17 -8.34
C TRP A 105 -15.24 -27.12 -8.11
N ALA A 106 -14.55 -28.26 -8.23
CA ALA A 106 -13.11 -28.34 -8.00
C ALA A 106 -12.30 -27.40 -8.91
N ASP A 107 -12.74 -27.20 -10.15
CA ASP A 107 -12.08 -26.29 -11.09
C ASP A 107 -12.31 -24.82 -10.69
N TYR A 108 -13.48 -24.48 -10.17
CA TYR A 108 -13.76 -23.13 -9.66
C TYR A 108 -12.97 -22.82 -8.37
N VAL A 109 -12.68 -23.84 -7.57
CA VAL A 109 -11.81 -23.71 -6.41
C VAL A 109 -10.37 -23.43 -6.84
N GLN A 110 -9.83 -24.23 -7.76
CA GLN A 110 -8.42 -24.15 -8.19
C GLN A 110 -8.13 -23.04 -9.21
N GLY A 111 -9.13 -22.59 -9.98
CA GLY A 111 -8.91 -21.72 -11.13
C GLY A 111 -8.75 -22.49 -12.44
N PHE A 112 -9.00 -21.81 -13.56
CA PHE A 112 -8.81 -22.36 -14.90
C PHE A 112 -8.67 -21.27 -15.96
N GLY A 113 -8.08 -21.63 -17.11
CA GLY A 113 -7.86 -20.72 -18.23
C GLY A 113 -6.44 -20.13 -18.25
N GLU A 114 -6.25 -19.07 -19.02
CA GLU A 114 -4.96 -18.40 -19.19
C GLU A 114 -5.12 -16.90 -18.89
N LEU A 115 -4.29 -16.34 -18.01
CA LEU A 115 -4.37 -14.92 -17.59
C LEU A 115 -4.32 -13.92 -18.76
N ALA A 116 -3.58 -14.26 -19.82
CA ALA A 116 -3.47 -13.46 -21.04
C ALA A 116 -4.71 -13.55 -21.96
N LYS A 117 -5.66 -14.46 -21.67
CA LYS A 117 -6.87 -14.74 -22.46
C LYS A 117 -8.12 -14.71 -21.57
N GLU A 118 -8.89 -15.80 -21.57
CA GLU A 118 -10.01 -16.02 -20.67
C GLU A 118 -9.57 -16.87 -19.48
N PHE A 119 -10.02 -16.51 -18.28
CA PHE A 119 -9.71 -17.25 -17.08
C PHE A 119 -10.72 -17.01 -15.95
N TRP A 120 -10.70 -17.91 -14.98
CA TRP A 120 -11.20 -17.76 -13.63
C TRP A 120 -10.03 -17.99 -12.68
N LEU A 121 -9.75 -17.03 -11.80
CA LEU A 121 -8.55 -17.05 -10.96
C LEU A 121 -8.53 -18.28 -10.05
N GLY A 122 -9.67 -18.58 -9.41
CA GLY A 122 -9.81 -19.62 -8.38
C GLY A 122 -10.32 -19.02 -7.07
N LEU A 123 -11.11 -19.79 -6.30
CA LEU A 123 -11.67 -19.35 -5.01
C LEU A 123 -10.71 -19.54 -3.83
N ASP A 124 -9.73 -20.44 -3.95
CA ASP A 124 -8.73 -20.71 -2.89
C ASP A 124 -7.55 -19.72 -2.94
N HIS A 125 -7.58 -18.74 -3.85
CA HIS A 125 -6.59 -17.68 -3.97
C HIS A 125 -6.92 -16.45 -3.12
#